data_AF-G4TNZ2-F1
#
_entry.id   AF-G4TNZ2-F1
#
_cell.length_a   1.000
_cell.length_b   1.000
_cell.length_c   1.000
_cell.angle_alpha   90.00
_cell.angle_beta   90.00
_cell.angle_gamma   90.00
#
_symmetry.space_group_name_H-M   'P 1'
#
loop_
_entity.id
_entity.type
_entity.pdbx_description
1 polymer ?
#
loop_
_entity_poly.entity_id
_entity_poly.type
_entity_poly.pdbx_seq_one_letter_code
_entity_poly.pdbx_strand_id
1 'polypeptide(L)'
;MSRRKTTTKLVVKEEDEGELTLTTKSVEEMKTKLNGFAYTSKSRAAATRARTMRTSTTESLPIKRKRSSSLEEKAATSPRKPKAFKMKLDEPHAAPKNWNITYKAIEEMRKGGTAPVDSMGCHVPMLDARIDQKTRRFITLLSLMLSSQTKDEVTFTAVQKLRVAMEPADANPHEVYLTPAAIRSAPISQIEECINKVGFWRRKAQ
;
A
#
# COMPACT_ATOMS: atom_id res chain seq x y z
N MET A 1 -9.89 -78.66 -6.24
CA MET A 1 -8.78 -77.91 -5.62
C MET A 1 -9.25 -76.51 -5.29
N SER A 2 -9.29 -76.21 -3.99
CA SER A 2 -9.90 -75.04 -3.37
C SER A 2 -9.03 -73.79 -3.53
N ARG A 3 -9.61 -72.67 -3.99
CA ARG A 3 -8.98 -71.34 -3.90
C ARG A 3 -9.70 -70.53 -2.82
N ARG A 4 -9.02 -70.39 -1.67
CA ARG A 4 -9.46 -69.66 -0.48
C ARG A 4 -9.59 -68.16 -0.77
N LYS A 5 -10.67 -67.56 -0.29
CA LYS A 5 -10.85 -66.11 -0.20
C LYS A 5 -10.00 -65.59 0.97
N THR A 6 -9.13 -64.62 0.72
CA THR A 6 -8.42 -63.86 1.76
C THR A 6 -8.89 -62.42 1.70
N THR A 7 -9.64 -62.02 2.71
CA THR A 7 -10.11 -60.65 2.95
C THR A 7 -8.97 -59.86 3.59
N THR A 8 -8.47 -58.82 2.93
CA THR A 8 -7.49 -57.88 3.51
C THR A 8 -8.21 -56.60 3.88
N LYS A 9 -8.22 -56.28 5.17
CA LYS A 9 -8.83 -55.10 5.79
C LYS A 9 -7.96 -53.87 5.50
N LEU A 10 -8.38 -52.99 4.59
CA LEU A 10 -7.76 -51.68 4.41
C LEU A 10 -8.38 -50.70 5.41
N VAL A 11 -7.55 -50.22 6.33
CA VAL A 11 -7.85 -49.14 7.27
C VAL A 11 -7.78 -47.83 6.49
N VAL A 12 -8.93 -47.17 6.32
CA VAL A 12 -9.01 -45.79 5.83
C VAL A 12 -8.60 -44.90 7.00
N LYS A 13 -7.52 -44.16 6.80
CA LYS A 13 -7.09 -43.10 7.70
C LYS A 13 -7.82 -41.83 7.24
N GLU A 14 -8.83 -41.44 8.02
CA GLU A 14 -9.45 -40.12 7.90
C GLU A 14 -8.38 -39.06 8.25
N GLU A 15 -8.08 -38.17 7.31
CA GLU A 15 -7.34 -36.95 7.58
C GLU A 15 -8.34 -35.80 7.55
N ASP A 16 -8.44 -35.12 8.70
CA ASP A 16 -9.30 -33.99 9.00
C ASP A 16 -9.14 -32.85 7.99
N GLU A 17 -10.22 -32.57 7.25
CA GLU A 17 -10.44 -31.28 6.60
C GLU A 17 -10.77 -30.25 7.69
N GLY A 18 -9.71 -29.61 8.20
CA GLY A 18 -9.81 -28.55 9.20
C GLY A 18 -10.48 -27.30 8.63
N GLU A 19 -11.80 -27.23 8.76
CA GLU A 19 -12.64 -26.07 8.55
C GLU A 19 -12.20 -24.92 9.49
N LEU A 20 -11.41 -23.97 8.96
CA LEU A 20 -10.93 -22.82 9.73
C LEU A 20 -12.00 -21.74 9.79
N THR A 21 -13.03 -21.97 10.63
CA THR A 21 -14.03 -20.97 10.95
C THR A 21 -13.37 -19.85 11.77
N LEU A 22 -13.20 -18.67 11.14
CA LEU A 22 -12.79 -17.46 11.83
C LEU A 22 -13.95 -16.99 12.72
N THR A 23 -13.94 -17.45 13.96
CA THR A 23 -14.90 -17.03 14.97
C THR A 23 -14.83 -15.51 15.19
N THR A 24 -16.00 -14.91 15.38
CA THR A 24 -16.27 -13.47 15.54
C THR A 24 -15.47 -12.79 16.66
N LYS A 25 -14.78 -13.54 17.52
CA LYS A 25 -13.85 -13.04 18.52
C LYS A 25 -12.56 -12.46 17.93
N SER A 26 -12.07 -12.97 16.79
CA SER A 26 -10.80 -12.51 16.20
C SER A 26 -10.89 -11.07 15.63
N VAL A 27 -12.08 -10.68 15.15
CA VAL A 27 -12.33 -9.32 14.64
C VAL A 27 -12.42 -8.29 15.77
N GLU A 28 -12.98 -8.65 16.93
CA GLU A 28 -12.97 -7.76 18.11
C GLU A 28 -11.58 -7.61 18.73
N GLU A 29 -10.78 -8.68 18.73
CA GLU A 29 -9.39 -8.64 19.22
C GLU A 29 -8.47 -7.76 18.35
N MET A 30 -8.79 -7.62 17.06
CA MET A 30 -8.13 -6.66 16.17
C MET A 30 -8.56 -5.22 16.44
N LYS A 31 -9.84 -4.98 16.78
CA LYS A 31 -10.36 -3.65 17.15
C LYS A 31 -9.75 -3.13 18.44
N THR A 32 -9.49 -4.00 19.43
CA THR A 32 -8.86 -3.61 20.70
C THR A 32 -7.36 -3.32 20.55
N LYS A 33 -6.65 -4.03 19.67
CA LYS A 33 -5.22 -3.76 19.36
C LYS A 33 -5.01 -2.47 18.55
N LEU A 34 -5.99 -2.03 17.77
CA LEU A 34 -5.99 -0.73 17.07
C LEU A 34 -6.15 0.47 18.02
N ASN A 35 -6.85 0.30 19.16
CA ASN A 35 -7.05 1.36 20.16
C ASN A 35 -5.85 1.55 21.11
N GLY A 36 -4.96 0.56 21.21
CA GLY A 36 -3.80 0.59 22.12
C GLY A 36 -2.63 1.47 21.66
N PHE A 37 -2.60 1.88 20.39
CA PHE A 37 -1.55 2.76 19.84
C PHE A 37 -2.02 4.23 19.83
N ALA A 38 -2.42 4.72 21.01
CA ALA A 38 -2.76 6.13 21.19
C ALA A 38 -1.47 6.98 21.12
N TYR A 39 -1.22 7.60 19.97
CA TYR A 39 -0.23 8.66 19.86
C TYR A 39 -0.71 9.89 20.63
N THR A 40 -0.26 10.04 21.88
CA THR A 40 -0.39 11.29 22.63
C THR A 40 0.62 12.29 22.08
N SER A 41 0.14 13.31 21.36
CA SER A 41 0.96 14.46 21.03
C SER A 41 1.11 15.32 22.28
N LYS A 42 2.22 15.18 23.01
CA LYS A 42 2.60 16.17 24.04
C LYS A 42 2.81 17.52 23.35
N SER A 43 1.89 18.46 23.57
CA SER A 43 2.02 19.86 23.14
C SER A 43 3.20 20.50 23.85
N ARG A 44 4.27 20.83 23.11
CA ARG A 44 5.32 21.71 23.63
C ARG A 44 4.90 23.15 23.32
N ALA A 45 4.74 23.94 24.39
CA ALA A 45 4.29 25.32 24.34
C ALA A 45 5.15 26.19 23.39
N ALA A 46 4.48 27.10 22.68
CA ALA A 46 5.06 28.03 21.73
C ALA A 46 5.99 29.03 22.44
N ALA A 47 7.28 29.04 22.05
CA ALA A 47 8.20 30.12 22.36
C ALA A 47 8.43 30.95 21.09
N THR A 48 7.77 32.09 21.02
CA THR A 48 7.92 33.09 19.96
C THR A 48 9.32 33.71 20.04
N ARG A 49 10.20 33.44 19.08
CA ARG A 49 11.39 34.28 18.84
C ARG A 49 11.17 35.11 17.58
N ALA A 50 11.07 36.42 17.78
CA ALA A 50 11.02 37.42 16.73
C ALA A 50 12.28 37.29 15.84
N ARG A 51 12.07 37.20 14.53
CA ARG A 51 13.14 37.17 13.52
C ARG A 51 13.22 38.55 12.88
N THR A 52 14.23 39.30 13.30
CA THR A 52 14.65 40.58 12.71
C THR A 52 15.00 40.40 11.23
N MET A 53 14.38 41.22 10.39
CA MET A 53 14.69 41.35 8.97
C MET A 53 16.11 41.90 8.81
N ARG A 54 16.95 41.18 8.06
CA ARG A 54 18.20 41.72 7.52
C ARG A 54 18.05 41.81 6.01
N THR A 55 18.00 43.04 5.52
CA THR A 55 18.07 43.41 4.11
C THR A 55 19.48 43.17 3.60
N SER A 56 19.60 42.45 2.48
CA SER A 56 20.80 42.43 1.66
C SER A 56 20.38 42.42 0.19
N THR A 57 20.53 43.59 -0.41
CA THR A 57 20.62 43.85 -1.83
C THR A 57 21.59 42.88 -2.50
N THR A 58 21.20 42.22 -3.59
CA THR A 58 22.05 41.86 -4.73
C THR A 58 21.19 41.28 -5.87
N GLU A 59 21.14 42.03 -6.96
CA GLU A 59 20.98 41.59 -8.36
C GLU A 59 19.89 40.57 -8.74
N SER A 60 18.77 41.10 -9.22
CA SER A 60 17.77 40.40 -10.01
C SER A 60 18.12 40.47 -11.52
N LEU A 61 18.49 39.34 -12.11
CA LEU A 61 18.41 39.14 -13.56
C LEU A 61 17.03 38.51 -13.92
N PRO A 62 16.27 39.05 -14.89
CA PRO A 62 14.90 38.62 -15.14
C PRO A 62 14.85 37.43 -16.11
N ILE A 63 14.52 36.23 -15.63
CA ILE A 63 14.16 35.10 -16.51
C ILE A 63 12.68 35.22 -16.89
N LYS A 64 12.46 35.84 -18.06
CA LYS A 64 11.19 36.03 -18.75
C LYS A 64 10.72 34.69 -19.34
N ARG A 65 9.90 33.90 -18.63
CA ARG A 65 9.23 32.73 -19.23
C ARG A 65 8.07 33.21 -20.11
N LYS A 66 8.32 33.36 -21.41
CA LYS A 66 7.29 33.52 -22.44
C LYS A 66 6.41 32.26 -22.44
N ARG A 67 5.12 32.41 -22.14
CA ARG A 67 4.07 31.50 -22.61
C ARG A 67 3.91 31.75 -24.11
N SER A 68 4.24 30.76 -24.93
CA SER A 68 3.76 30.68 -26.30
C SER A 68 2.76 29.54 -26.38
N SER A 69 1.48 29.91 -26.37
CA SER A 69 0.39 29.13 -26.93
C SER A 69 0.63 28.98 -28.44
N SER A 70 0.76 27.75 -28.90
CA SER A 70 0.53 27.40 -30.30
C SER A 70 -0.05 25.99 -30.32
N LEU A 71 -1.31 25.90 -30.72
CA LEU A 71 -1.97 24.68 -31.12
C LEU A 71 -1.38 24.28 -32.47
N GLU A 72 -0.60 23.20 -32.50
CA GLU A 72 -0.30 22.50 -33.74
C GLU A 72 -0.74 21.04 -33.58
N GLU A 73 -1.79 20.73 -34.31
CA GLU A 73 -2.37 19.42 -34.52
C GLU A 73 -1.34 18.55 -35.27
N LYS A 74 -0.72 17.59 -34.57
CA LYS A 74 0.15 16.58 -35.20
C LYS A 74 -0.47 15.20 -35.13
N ALA A 75 -0.85 14.76 -36.33
CA ALA A 75 -1.01 13.41 -36.86
C ALA A 75 -0.89 12.21 -35.90
N ALA A 76 -1.88 11.31 -36.02
CA ALA A 76 -2.01 10.02 -35.35
C ALA A 76 -0.67 9.26 -35.24
N THR A 77 -0.23 9.06 -34.01
CA THR A 77 0.95 8.25 -33.70
C THR A 77 0.61 6.77 -33.85
N SER A 78 1.26 6.11 -34.81
CA SER A 78 1.21 4.66 -35.06
C SER A 78 1.43 3.84 -33.78
N PRO A 79 0.77 2.67 -33.60
CA PRO A 79 0.91 1.85 -32.39
C PRO A 79 2.36 1.40 -32.18
N ARG A 80 3.02 1.97 -31.18
CA ARG A 80 4.39 1.62 -30.81
C ARG A 80 4.41 0.19 -30.30
N LYS A 81 4.97 -0.76 -31.07
CA LYS A 81 5.19 -2.14 -30.62
C LYS A 81 5.88 -2.11 -29.25
N PRO A 82 5.37 -2.81 -28.22
CA PRO A 82 6.00 -2.81 -26.91
C PRO A 82 7.39 -3.45 -27.04
N LYS A 83 8.45 -2.72 -26.68
CA LYS A 83 9.79 -3.29 -26.56
C LYS A 83 9.74 -4.32 -25.42
N ALA A 84 10.16 -5.55 -25.71
CA ALA A 84 10.28 -6.59 -24.71
C ALA A 84 11.20 -6.12 -23.57
N PHE A 85 10.73 -6.23 -22.33
CA PHE A 85 11.52 -5.89 -21.14
C PHE A 85 12.64 -6.91 -20.99
N LYS A 86 13.90 -6.49 -21.21
CA LYS A 86 15.07 -7.34 -20.96
C LYS A 86 15.29 -7.46 -19.45
N MET A 87 15.03 -8.64 -18.87
CA MET A 87 15.17 -8.90 -17.44
C MET A 87 16.63 -9.00 -16.96
N LYS A 88 17.57 -9.30 -17.86
CA LYS A 88 19.00 -9.38 -17.56
C LYS A 88 19.75 -8.52 -18.57
N LEU A 89 20.74 -7.77 -18.07
CA LEU A 89 21.70 -7.09 -18.92
C LEU A 89 22.56 -8.15 -19.63
N ASP A 90 22.85 -7.90 -20.90
CA ASP A 90 23.73 -8.76 -21.70
C ASP A 90 25.16 -8.80 -21.10
N GLU A 91 25.56 -7.72 -20.41
CA GLU A 91 26.80 -7.64 -19.64
C GLU A 91 26.49 -7.16 -18.20
N PRO A 92 26.72 -8.00 -17.17
CA PRO A 92 26.46 -7.61 -15.79
C PRO A 92 27.51 -6.59 -15.33
N HIS A 93 27.04 -5.48 -14.75
CA HIS A 93 27.93 -4.51 -14.13
C HIS A 93 28.72 -5.16 -12.98
N ALA A 94 29.96 -4.73 -12.77
CA ALA A 94 30.74 -5.17 -11.62
C ALA A 94 29.98 -4.87 -10.32
N ALA A 95 30.10 -5.77 -9.35
CA ALA A 95 29.46 -5.57 -8.06
C ALA A 95 30.06 -4.34 -7.35
N PRO A 96 29.24 -3.47 -6.71
CA PRO A 96 29.75 -2.31 -6.00
C PRO A 96 30.75 -2.70 -4.91
N LYS A 97 31.73 -1.84 -4.63
CA LYS A 97 32.71 -2.11 -3.56
C LYS A 97 31.98 -2.34 -2.23
N ASN A 98 32.41 -3.34 -1.46
CA ASN A 98 31.88 -3.70 -0.14
C ASN A 98 30.40 -4.12 -0.08
N TRP A 99 29.74 -4.41 -1.21
CA TRP A 99 28.32 -4.81 -1.24
C TRP A 99 28.01 -5.99 -0.30
N ASN A 100 28.95 -6.94 -0.19
CA ASN A 100 28.85 -8.13 0.65
C ASN A 100 28.87 -7.79 2.15
N ILE A 101 29.64 -6.77 2.53
CA ILE A 101 29.70 -6.29 3.92
C ILE A 101 28.38 -5.59 4.26
N THR A 102 27.90 -4.70 3.39
CA THR A 102 26.61 -4.03 3.56
C THR A 102 25.46 -5.03 3.64
N TYR A 103 25.45 -6.04 2.77
CA TYR A 103 24.44 -7.10 2.79
C TYR A 103 24.44 -7.85 4.12
N LYS A 104 25.60 -8.33 4.58
CA LYS A 104 25.72 -9.05 5.87
C LYS A 104 25.28 -8.19 7.07
N ALA A 105 25.57 -6.89 7.04
CA ALA A 105 25.14 -5.97 8.09
C ALA A 105 23.61 -5.78 8.10
N ILE A 106 22.98 -5.66 6.93
CA ILE A 106 21.51 -5.60 6.81
C ILE A 106 20.87 -6.91 7.26
N GLU A 107 21.45 -8.05 6.86
CA GLU A 107 20.99 -9.38 7.27
C GLU A 107 21.03 -9.55 8.79
N GLU A 108 22.14 -9.19 9.44
CA GLU A 108 22.26 -9.23 10.90
C GLU A 108 21.26 -8.29 11.58
N MET A 109 21.11 -7.05 11.09
CA MET A 109 20.12 -6.11 11.60
C MET A 109 18.69 -6.66 11.50
N ARG A 110 18.34 -7.32 10.40
CA ARG A 110 17.00 -7.89 10.19
C ARG A 110 16.70 -9.11 11.09
N LYS A 111 17.70 -9.75 11.69
CA LYS A 111 17.47 -10.79 12.72
C LYS A 111 16.91 -10.19 14.02
N GLY A 112 17.24 -8.93 14.30
CA GLY A 112 16.90 -8.26 15.56
C GLY A 112 15.46 -7.76 15.68
N GLY A 113 14.67 -7.78 14.60
CA GLY A 113 13.25 -7.42 14.67
C GLY A 113 12.61 -7.18 13.30
N THR A 114 11.30 -7.45 13.25
CA THR A 114 10.46 -7.21 12.06
C THR A 114 10.11 -5.74 11.94
N ALA A 115 10.30 -5.17 10.76
CA ALA A 115 9.91 -3.79 10.51
C ALA A 115 8.39 -3.71 10.25
N PRO A 116 7.74 -2.59 10.58
CA PRO A 116 6.31 -2.43 10.31
C PRO A 116 5.90 -2.63 8.85
N VAL A 117 6.80 -2.33 7.91
CA VAL A 117 6.56 -2.52 6.47
C VAL A 117 6.39 -3.99 6.07
N ASP A 118 6.90 -4.91 6.87
CA ASP A 118 6.79 -6.35 6.60
C ASP A 118 5.35 -6.85 6.85
N SER A 119 4.65 -6.27 7.85
CA SER A 119 3.28 -6.66 8.23
C SER A 119 2.21 -5.68 7.74
N MET A 120 2.52 -4.39 7.76
CA MET A 120 1.63 -3.27 7.45
C MET A 120 2.21 -2.37 6.36
N GLY A 121 2.97 -2.96 5.45
CA GLY A 121 3.54 -2.25 4.31
C GLY A 121 2.49 -1.75 3.33
N CYS A 122 2.89 -0.76 2.53
CA CYS A 122 2.07 -0.20 1.45
C CYS A 122 1.55 -1.25 0.45
N HIS A 123 2.27 -2.37 0.29
CA HIS A 123 1.93 -3.50 -0.58
C HIS A 123 1.00 -4.54 0.07
N VAL A 124 0.78 -4.49 1.38
CA VAL A 124 0.00 -5.51 2.10
C VAL A 124 -1.49 -5.46 1.81
N PRO A 125 -2.15 -4.28 1.70
CA PRO A 125 -3.60 -4.24 1.46
C PRO A 125 -3.98 -5.07 0.24
N MET A 126 -3.21 -4.98 -0.84
CA MET A 126 -3.49 -5.66 -2.11
C MET A 126 -3.24 -7.18 -2.09
N LEU A 127 -2.70 -7.79 -1.03
CA LEU A 127 -2.36 -9.22 -1.01
C LEU A 127 -3.55 -10.16 -0.84
N ASP A 128 -4.71 -9.65 -0.43
CA ASP A 128 -5.92 -10.46 -0.26
C ASP A 128 -6.30 -11.17 -1.58
N ALA A 129 -6.48 -12.49 -1.50
CA ALA A 129 -6.80 -13.35 -2.63
C ALA A 129 -8.18 -13.06 -3.22
N ARG A 130 -9.08 -12.47 -2.44
CA ARG A 130 -10.43 -12.06 -2.85
C ARG A 130 -10.45 -10.85 -3.78
N ILE A 131 -9.33 -10.13 -3.88
CA ILE A 131 -9.21 -8.93 -4.71
C ILE A 131 -8.91 -9.33 -6.16
N ASP A 132 -9.84 -9.02 -7.06
CA ASP A 132 -9.65 -9.18 -8.50
C ASP A 132 -8.50 -8.32 -9.03
N GLN A 133 -7.94 -8.69 -10.18
CA GLN A 133 -6.75 -8.02 -10.71
C GLN A 133 -6.97 -6.52 -11.02
N LYS A 134 -8.19 -6.10 -11.40
CA LYS A 134 -8.48 -4.70 -11.71
C LYS A 134 -8.55 -3.88 -10.44
N THR A 135 -9.27 -4.35 -9.42
CA THR A 135 -9.33 -3.70 -8.11
C THR A 135 -7.96 -3.66 -7.45
N ARG A 136 -7.15 -4.73 -7.59
CA ARG A 136 -5.77 -4.76 -7.09
C ARG A 136 -4.94 -3.59 -7.61
N ARG A 137 -4.98 -3.34 -8.92
CA ARG A 137 -4.26 -2.22 -9.56
C ARG A 137 -4.72 -0.86 -9.02
N PHE A 138 -6.03 -0.70 -8.81
CA PHE A 138 -6.56 0.54 -8.26
C PHE A 138 -6.13 0.76 -6.81
N ILE A 139 -6.16 -0.29 -5.99
CA ILE A 139 -5.68 -0.24 -4.61
C ILE A 139 -4.18 0.08 -4.58
N THR A 140 -3.37 -0.52 -5.47
CA THR A 140 -1.96 -0.16 -5.62
C THR A 140 -1.78 1.32 -5.92
N LEU A 141 -2.57 1.88 -6.84
CA LEU A 141 -2.53 3.30 -7.16
C LEU A 141 -2.89 4.17 -5.95
N LEU A 142 -3.96 3.83 -5.23
CA LEU A 142 -4.38 4.54 -4.01
C LEU A 142 -3.28 4.50 -2.94
N SER A 143 -2.74 3.32 -2.63
CA SER A 143 -1.65 3.17 -1.66
C SER A 143 -0.44 4.03 -2.05
N LEU A 144 -0.10 4.10 -3.34
CA LEU A 144 0.98 4.94 -3.84
C LEU A 144 0.69 6.44 -3.68
N MET A 145 -0.54 6.89 -3.96
CA MET A 145 -0.94 8.30 -3.79
C MET A 145 -0.93 8.72 -2.31
N LEU A 146 -1.33 7.82 -1.41
CA LEU A 146 -1.39 8.08 0.02
C LEU A 146 -0.01 8.01 0.71
N SER A 147 0.94 7.21 0.20
CA SER A 147 2.23 6.97 0.85
C SER A 147 3.17 8.18 0.92
N SER A 148 3.00 9.18 0.04
CA SER A 148 3.86 10.36 0.03
C SER A 148 3.87 11.05 1.40
N GLN A 149 5.06 11.12 2.01
CA GLN A 149 5.32 11.67 3.35
C GLN A 149 4.41 11.09 4.45
N THR A 150 4.07 9.80 4.35
CA THR A 150 3.21 9.09 5.30
C THR A 150 3.86 7.77 5.67
N LYS A 151 3.85 7.39 6.96
CA LYS A 151 4.40 6.11 7.42
C LYS A 151 3.56 4.95 6.86
N ASP A 152 4.18 3.78 6.71
CA ASP A 152 3.51 2.60 6.14
C ASP A 152 2.27 2.17 6.93
N GLU A 153 2.36 2.07 8.25
CA GLU A 153 1.24 1.69 9.13
C GLU A 153 0.02 2.61 8.97
N VAL A 154 0.28 3.92 8.81
CA VAL A 154 -0.77 4.93 8.64
C VAL A 154 -1.40 4.80 7.26
N THR A 155 -0.59 4.53 6.24
CA THR A 155 -1.08 4.31 4.87
C THR A 155 -1.91 3.03 4.79
N PHE A 156 -1.44 1.94 5.39
CA PHE A 156 -2.17 0.68 5.50
C PHE A 156 -3.52 0.88 6.18
N THR A 157 -3.55 1.53 7.34
CA THR A 157 -4.78 1.80 8.09
C THR A 157 -5.77 2.64 7.29
N ALA A 158 -5.29 3.67 6.59
CA ALA A 158 -6.13 4.53 5.75
C ALA A 158 -6.80 3.75 4.60
N VAL A 159 -6.03 2.89 3.91
CA VAL A 159 -6.57 2.04 2.84
C VAL A 159 -7.57 1.02 3.37
N GLN A 160 -7.34 0.44 4.56
CA GLN A 160 -8.31 -0.46 5.18
C GLN A 160 -9.61 0.25 5.59
N LYS A 161 -9.51 1.48 6.13
CA LYS A 161 -10.70 2.30 6.41
C LYS A 161 -11.50 2.60 5.15
N LEU A 162 -10.82 2.95 4.06
CA LEU A 162 -11.47 3.17 2.76
C LEU A 162 -12.19 1.90 2.29
N ARG A 163 -11.63 0.70 2.47
CA ARG A 163 -12.31 -0.54 2.08
C ARG A 163 -13.62 -0.73 2.82
N VAL A 164 -13.58 -0.62 4.14
CA VAL A 164 -14.77 -0.79 4.99
C VAL A 164 -15.81 0.29 4.69
N ALA A 165 -15.38 1.53 4.48
CA ALA A 165 -16.29 2.65 4.20
C ALA A 165 -16.93 2.59 2.80
N MET A 166 -16.26 1.97 1.82
CA MET A 166 -16.73 1.83 0.44
C MET A 166 -17.45 0.50 0.19
N GLU A 167 -17.57 -0.35 1.21
CA GLU A 167 -18.26 -1.63 1.13
C GLU A 167 -19.78 -1.41 1.11
N PRO A 168 -20.50 -1.88 0.07
CA PRO A 168 -21.95 -1.76 0.01
C PRO A 168 -22.63 -2.65 1.06
N ALA A 169 -23.85 -2.29 1.47
CA ALA A 169 -24.61 -3.06 2.47
C ALA A 169 -24.91 -4.50 2.01
N ASP A 170 -25.09 -4.69 0.69
CA ASP A 170 -25.36 -5.99 0.06
C ASP A 170 -24.08 -6.66 -0.48
N ALA A 171 -22.91 -6.27 0.02
CA ALA A 171 -21.63 -6.81 -0.39
C ALA A 171 -21.56 -8.33 -0.22
N ASN A 172 -21.04 -9.02 -1.23
CA ASN A 172 -20.68 -10.42 -1.08
C ASN A 172 -19.47 -10.53 -0.15
N PRO A 173 -19.50 -11.37 0.91
CA PRO A 173 -18.35 -11.58 1.82
C PRO A 173 -17.04 -12.02 1.12
N HIS A 174 -17.15 -12.53 -0.11
CA HIS A 174 -16.03 -13.01 -0.92
C HIS A 174 -15.45 -11.96 -1.87
N GLU A 175 -15.97 -10.73 -1.93
CA GLU A 175 -15.52 -9.69 -2.86
C GLU A 175 -15.14 -8.39 -2.14
N VAL A 176 -14.13 -7.68 -2.67
CA VAL A 176 -13.64 -6.42 -2.09
C VAL A 176 -14.04 -5.24 -2.98
N TYR A 177 -14.77 -4.28 -2.43
CA TYR A 177 -15.46 -3.23 -3.20
C TYR A 177 -14.75 -1.86 -3.23
N LEU A 178 -13.43 -1.80 -3.01
CA LEU A 178 -12.67 -0.56 -3.15
C LEU A 178 -12.40 -0.27 -4.64
N THR A 179 -13.42 0.21 -5.36
CA THR A 179 -13.36 0.49 -6.80
C THR A 179 -13.32 2.00 -7.10
N PRO A 180 -12.90 2.42 -8.31
CA PRO A 180 -12.97 3.82 -8.71
C PRO A 180 -14.39 4.39 -8.66
N ALA A 181 -15.40 3.57 -9.00
CA ALA A 181 -16.79 3.97 -8.97
C ALA A 181 -17.26 4.28 -7.54
N ALA A 182 -16.91 3.42 -6.58
CA ALA A 182 -17.24 3.61 -5.17
C ALA A 182 -16.63 4.89 -4.61
N ILE A 183 -15.34 5.15 -4.88
CA ILE A 183 -14.67 6.40 -4.48
C ILE A 183 -15.32 7.62 -5.14
N ARG A 184 -15.71 7.52 -6.42
CA ARG A 184 -16.35 8.64 -7.13
C ARG A 184 -17.75 8.98 -6.60
N SER A 185 -18.50 7.98 -6.14
CA SER A 185 -19.82 8.19 -5.55
C SER A 185 -19.78 8.67 -4.11
N ALA A 186 -18.67 8.42 -3.40
CA ALA A 186 -18.54 8.77 -2.00
C ALA A 186 -18.44 10.29 -1.79
N PRO A 187 -19.09 10.84 -0.75
CA PRO A 187 -18.90 12.23 -0.38
C PRO A 187 -17.46 12.47 0.08
N ILE A 188 -16.91 13.63 -0.29
CA ILE A 188 -15.52 14.01 0.04
C ILE A 188 -15.24 13.92 1.55
N SER A 189 -16.21 14.26 2.39
CA SER A 189 -16.11 14.21 3.85
C SER A 189 -15.83 12.80 4.38
N GLN A 190 -16.43 11.77 3.76
CA GLN A 190 -16.22 10.38 4.15
C GLN A 190 -14.81 9.91 3.74
N ILE A 191 -14.33 10.33 2.57
CA ILE A 191 -12.95 10.05 2.14
C ILE A 191 -11.97 10.73 3.10
N GLU A 192 -12.19 12.01 3.39
CA GLU A 192 -11.39 12.80 4.33
C GLU A 192 -11.31 12.13 5.71
N GLU A 193 -12.43 11.65 6.24
CA GLU A 193 -12.47 10.92 7.51
C GLU A 193 -11.62 9.64 7.48
N CYS A 194 -11.70 8.87 6.39
CA CYS A 194 -10.92 7.63 6.23
C CYS A 194 -9.41 7.91 6.21
N ILE A 195 -8.99 9.00 5.56
CA ILE A 195 -7.57 9.31 5.34
C ILE A 195 -7.03 10.44 6.22
N ASN A 196 -7.77 10.96 7.20
CA ASN A 196 -7.39 12.15 7.99
C ASN A 196 -6.05 12.05 8.75
N LYS A 197 -5.47 10.84 8.86
CA LYS A 197 -4.15 10.60 9.46
C LYS A 197 -3.01 10.65 8.45
N VAL A 198 -3.27 10.56 7.14
CA VAL A 198 -2.22 10.63 6.12
C VAL A 198 -1.73 12.08 5.94
N GLY A 199 -0.48 12.24 5.52
CA GLY A 199 0.07 13.58 5.22
C GLY A 199 -0.67 14.23 4.05
N PHE A 200 -0.98 15.53 4.15
CA PHE A 200 -1.72 16.30 3.12
C PHE A 200 -3.10 15.71 2.76
N TRP A 201 -3.77 15.04 3.69
CA TRP A 201 -5.02 14.31 3.46
C TRP A 201 -6.10 15.10 2.71
N ARG A 202 -6.33 16.39 3.04
CA ARG A 202 -7.32 17.24 2.33
C ARG A 202 -7.06 17.34 0.83
N ARG A 203 -5.79 17.49 0.44
CA ARG A 203 -5.38 17.60 -0.96
C ARG A 203 -5.34 16.25 -1.66
N LYS A 204 -5.19 15.17 -0.90
CA LYS A 204 -5.22 13.79 -1.41
C LYS A 204 -6.65 13.25 -1.56
N ALA A 205 -7.61 13.84 -0.83
CA ALA A 205 -9.02 13.48 -0.93
C ALA A 205 -9.67 14.05 -2.21
N GLN A 206 -9.23 15.24 -2.64
CA GLN A 206 -9.65 15.90 -3.89
C GLN A 206 -9.05 15.21 -5.12
#